data_AF-T1B0A5-F1
#
_entry.id   AF-T1B0A5-F1
#
_cell.length_a   1.000
_cell.length_b   1.000
_cell.length_c   1.000
_cell.angle_alpha   90.00
_cell.angle_beta   90.00
_cell.angle_gamma   90.00
#
_symmetry.space_group_name_H-M   'P 1'
#
loop_
_entity.id
_entity.type
_entity.pdbx_description
1 polymer ?
#
loop_
_entity_poly.entity_id
_entity_poly.type
_entity_poly.pdbx_seq_one_letter_code
_entity_poly.pdbx_strand_id
1 'polypeptide(L)' 'MDSSDPLYILYTSGTTGKPKGIVHGSGGYSVWVANTLKWA' A
#
# COMPACT_ATOMS: atom_id res chain seq x y z
N MET A 1 4.34 -4.77 -16.87
CA MET A 1 3.89 -4.38 -15.52
C MET A 1 4.91 -4.93 -14.55
N ASP A 2 5.64 -4.04 -13.89
CA ASP A 2 6.63 -4.36 -12.87
C ASP A 2 5.97 -4.50 -11.49
N SER A 3 6.59 -5.25 -10.58
CA SER A 3 6.08 -5.45 -9.21
C SER A 3 6.00 -4.15 -8.39
N SER A 4 6.82 -3.16 -8.72
CA SER A 4 6.85 -1.84 -8.08
C SER A 4 5.89 -0.84 -8.71
N ASP A 5 5.21 -1.20 -9.81
CA ASP A 5 4.21 -0.35 -10.44
C ASP A 5 3.11 0.02 -9.41
N PRO A 6 2.68 1.29 -9.36
CA PRO A 6 1.76 1.78 -8.34
C PRO A 6 0.37 1.14 -8.49
N LEU A 7 -0.16 0.63 -7.38
CA LEU A 7 -1.48 0.03 -7.29
C LEU A 7 -2.54 1.04 -6.81
N TYR A 8 -2.25 1.74 -5.70
CA TYR A 8 -3.11 2.81 -5.16
C TYR A 8 -2.32 3.77 -4.27
N ILE A 9 -2.91 4.94 -3.98
CA ILE A 9 -2.42 5.92 -3.02
C ILE A 9 -3.37 5.98 -1.83
N LEU A 10 -2.86 5.70 -0.63
CA LEU A 10 -3.59 5.89 0.62
C LEU A 10 -3.26 7.26 1.19
N TYR A 11 -4.28 8.11 1.28
CA TYR A 11 -4.16 9.37 2.00
C TYR A 11 -4.44 9.18 3.48
N THR A 12 -3.50 9.59 4.33
CA THR A 12 -3.67 9.58 5.78
C THR A 12 -3.53 10.98 6.35
N SER A 13 -4.07 11.21 7.54
CA SER A 13 -3.78 12.45 8.27
C SER A 13 -2.27 12.58 8.49
N GLY A 14 -1.75 13.78 8.26
CA GLY A 14 -0.36 14.12 8.55
C GLY A 14 -0.26 14.92 9.85
N THR A 15 0.86 14.79 10.55
CA THR A 15 1.11 15.51 11.82
C THR A 15 1.27 17.02 11.63
N THR A 16 1.56 17.48 10.42
CA THR A 16 1.74 18.90 10.06
C THR A 16 0.50 19.50 9.37
N GLY A 17 -0.65 18.84 9.45
CA GLY A 17 -1.92 19.29 8.87
C GLY A 17 -2.09 19.01 7.37
N LYS A 18 -1.02 18.67 6.65
CA LYS A 18 -1.10 18.21 5.25
C LYS A 18 -1.25 16.68 5.20
N PRO A 19 -2.25 16.13 4.49
CA PRO A 19 -2.37 14.68 4.32
C PRO A 19 -1.12 14.08 3.64
N LYS A 20 -0.74 12.88 4.07
CA LYS A 20 0.37 12.12 3.48
C LYS A 20 -0.18 11.14 2.45
N GLY A 21 0.43 11.08 1.26
CA GLY A 21 0.10 10.08 0.23
C GLY A 21 1.07 8.90 0.29
N ILE A 22 0.59 7.74 0.72
CA ILE A 22 1.37 6.50 0.78
C ILE A 22 1.11 5.69 -0.50
N VAL A 23 2.14 5.48 -1.30
CA VAL A 23 2.05 4.68 -2.52
C VAL A 23 2.26 3.21 -2.19
N HIS A 24 1.32 2.36 -2.60
CA HIS A 24 1.45 0.91 -2.50
C HIS A 24 1.78 0.33 -3.87
N GLY A 25 2.88 -0.42 -3.97
CA GLY A 25 3.25 -1.15 -5.18
C GLY A 25 2.46 -2.45 -5.32
N SER A 26 2.21 -2.87 -6.56
CA SER A 26 1.32 -4.00 -6.88
C SER A 26 1.79 -5.33 -6.29
N GLY A 27 3.04 -5.74 -6.55
CA GLY A 27 3.52 -7.07 -6.15
C GLY A 27 3.69 -7.22 -4.64
N GLY A 28 4.37 -6.27 -4.00
CA GLY A 28 4.62 -6.31 -2.56
C GLY A 28 3.34 -6.30 -1.73
N TYR A 29 2.37 -5.46 -2.12
CA TYR A 29 1.09 -5.38 -1.42
C TYR A 29 0.27 -6.68 -1.57
N SER A 30 0.19 -7.25 -2.77
CA SER A 30 -0.55 -8.50 -2.99
C SER A 30 0.03 -9.68 -2.21
N VAL A 31 1.35 -9.81 -2.14
CA VAL A 31 2.01 -10.85 -1.33
C VAL A 31 1.73 -10.65 0.16
N TRP A 32 1.80 -9.40 0.64
CA TRP A 32 1.52 -9.09 2.04
C TRP A 32 0.08 -9.44 2.44
N VAL A 33 -0.91 -9.07 1.62
CA VAL A 33 -2.33 -9.41 1.86
C VAL A 33 -2.53 -10.92 1.85
N ALA A 34 -2.02 -11.61 0.83
CA ALA A 34 -2.16 -13.05 0.70
C ALA A 34 -1.55 -13.80 1.89
N ASN A 35 -0.38 -13.38 2.37
CA ASN A 35 0.27 -13.99 3.52
C ASN A 35 -0.47 -13.71 4.83
N THR A 36 -0.96 -12.47 5.02
CA THR A 36 -1.71 -12.07 6.22
C THR A 36 -3.01 -12.85 6.37
N LEU A 37 -3.71 -13.08 5.26
CA LEU A 37 -5.02 -13.74 5.25
C LEU A 37 -4.94 -15.26 5.11
N LYS A 38 -3.76 -15.84 4.89
CA LYS A 38 -3.58 -17.28 4.62
C LYS A 38 -4.09 -18.20 5.74
N TRP A 39 -4.15 -17.69 6.97
CA TRP A 39 -4.51 -18.45 8.17
C TRP A 39 -5.60 -17.77 9.01
N ALA A 40 -6.28 -16.79 8.42
CA ALA A 40 -7.40 -16.11 9.05
C ALA A 40 -8.67 -16.98 9.10
#